data_AF-A0A914R9B8-F1
#
_entry.id   AF-A0A914R9B8-F1
#
_cell.length_a   1.000
_cell.length_b   1.000
_cell.length_c   1.000
_cell.angle_alpha   90.00
_cell.angle_beta   90.00
_cell.angle_gamma   90.00
#
_symmetry.space_group_name_H-M   'P 1'
#
loop_
_entity.id
_entity.type
_entity.pdbx_description
1 polymer ?
#
loop_
_entity_poly.entity_id
_entity_poly.type
_entity_poly.pdbx_seq_one_letter_code
_entity_poly.pdbx_strand_id
1 'polypeptide(L)' 'MGIKDLSKVIGDHSPSSVKLNDIKNYFGRVVAIDASMSLYQFLIAVRQGGNQLQDESGETTR' A
#
# COMPACT_ATOMS: atom_id res chain seq x y z
N MET A 1 10.74 1.32 -0.96
CA MET A 1 11.38 0.66 -2.13
C MET A 1 11.50 -0.83 -1.84
N GLY A 2 11.31 -1.70 -2.84
CA GLY A 2 11.28 -3.16 -2.65
C GLY A 2 12.23 -3.91 -3.59
N ILE A 3 12.12 -5.24 -3.61
CA ILE A 3 12.86 -6.09 -4.53
C ILE A 3 12.10 -6.14 -5.86
N LYS A 4 12.77 -5.68 -6.93
CA LYS A 4 12.20 -5.66 -8.28
C LYS A 4 11.78 -7.08 -8.70
N ASP A 5 10.57 -7.20 -9.24
CA ASP A 5 9.97 -8.43 -9.79
C ASP A 5 9.88 -9.65 -8.85
N LEU A 6 10.09 -9.47 -7.53
CA LEU A 6 10.01 -10.59 -6.58
C LEU A 6 8.65 -11.30 -6.60
N SER A 7 7.55 -10.53 -6.67
CA SER A 7 6.20 -11.11 -6.74
C SER A 7 6.01 -12.01 -7.96
N LYS A 8 6.62 -11.65 -9.10
CA LYS A 8 6.61 -12.46 -10.32
C LYS A 8 7.37 -13.76 -10.12
N VAL A 9 8.59 -13.68 -9.58
CA VAL A 9 9.43 -14.86 -9.30
C VAL A 9 8.71 -15.83 -8.36
N ILE A 10 8.08 -15.33 -7.29
CA ILE A 10 7.28 -16.15 -6.37
C ILE A 10 6.09 -16.80 -7.09
N GLY A 11 5.38 -16.04 -7.95
CA GLY A 11 4.27 -16.59 -8.74
C GLY A 11 4.69 -17.72 -9.67
N ASP A 12 5.86 -17.59 -10.32
CA ASP A 12 6.35 -18.57 -11.29
C ASP A 12 6.93 -19.84 -10.63
N HIS A 13 7.59 -19.70 -9.47
CA HIS A 13 8.39 -20.80 -8.88
C HIS A 13 7.87 -21.31 -7.53
N SER A 14 7.03 -20.55 -6.81
CA SER A 14 6.47 -20.94 -5.51
C SER A 14 5.06 -20.38 -5.30
N PRO A 15 4.09 -20.68 -6.19
CA PRO A 15 2.74 -20.12 -6.13
C PRO A 15 2.01 -20.52 -4.84
N SER A 16 2.33 -21.68 -4.26
CA SER A 16 1.75 -22.17 -2.99
C SER A 16 2.08 -21.29 -1.78
N SER A 17 3.09 -20.42 -1.88
CA SER A 17 3.45 -19.47 -0.83
C SER A 17 2.52 -18.25 -0.78
N VAL A 18 1.71 -18.01 -1.81
CA VAL A 18 0.76 -16.90 -1.89
C VAL A 18 -0.63 -17.38 -1.47
N LYS A 19 -1.24 -16.71 -0.49
CA LYS A 19 -2.59 -17.03 0.00
C LYS A 19 -3.50 -15.81 -0.11
N LEU A 20 -4.58 -15.95 -0.89
CA LEU A 20 -5.64 -14.95 -0.99
C LEU A 20 -6.70 -15.24 0.06
N ASN A 21 -7.01 -14.26 0.91
CA ASN A 21 -8.00 -14.37 1.97
C ASN A 21 -8.81 -13.07 2.06
N ASP A 22 -10.07 -13.17 2.46
CA ASP A 22 -10.91 -12.02 2.76
C ASP A 22 -10.43 -11.28 4.01
N ILE A 23 -10.59 -9.96 4.06
CA ILE A 23 -10.19 -9.13 5.22
C ILE A 23 -10.85 -9.58 6.53
N LYS A 24 -12.10 -10.06 6.47
CA LYS A 24 -12.85 -10.58 7.63
C LYS A 24 -12.13 -11.74 8.34
N ASN A 25 -11.31 -12.50 7.61
CA ASN A 25 -10.57 -13.64 8.17
C ASN A 25 -9.41 -13.20 9.08
N TYR A 26 -9.09 -11.90 9.13
CA TYR A 26 -8.03 -11.33 9.95
C TYR A 26 -8.54 -10.61 11.21
N PHE A 27 -9.85 -10.70 11.53
CA PHE A 27 -10.39 -10.09 12.75
C PHE A 27 -9.68 -10.58 14.02
N GLY A 28 -9.38 -9.66 14.94
CA GLY A 28 -8.67 -9.96 16.20
C GLY A 28 -7.16 -10.23 16.05
N ARG A 29 -6.58 -10.09 14.84
CA ARG A 29 -5.14 -10.22 14.63
C ARG A 29 -4.47 -8.85 14.77
N VAL A 30 -3.40 -8.81 15.57
CA VAL A 30 -2.50 -7.66 15.63
C VAL A 30 -1.48 -7.78 14.50
N VAL A 31 -1.32 -6.71 13.72
CA VAL A 31 -0.41 -6.65 12.58
C VAL A 31 0.42 -5.37 12.70
N ALA A 32 1.73 -5.49 12.48
CA ALA A 32 2.61 -4.33 12.36
C ALA A 32 2.47 -3.70 10.98
N ILE A 33 2.26 -2.38 10.93
CA ILE A 33 2.07 -1.62 9.70
C ILE A 33 3.29 -0.73 9.47
N ASP A 34 3.83 -0.73 8.25
CA ASP A 34 4.82 0.26 7.83
C ASP A 34 4.13 1.59 7.53
N ALA A 35 4.23 2.52 8.47
CA ALA A 35 3.64 3.86 8.33
C ALA A 35 4.26 4.67 7.19
N SER A 36 5.57 4.52 6.97
CA SER A 36 6.30 5.31 5.97
C SER A 36 5.86 4.93 4.55
N MET A 37 5.77 3.63 4.28
CA MET A 37 5.26 3.12 3.00
C MET A 37 3.79 3.48 2.80
N SER A 38 2.97 3.40 3.86
CA SER A 38 1.54 3.74 3.82
C SER A 38 1.27 5.22 3.52
N LEU A 39 2.04 6.14 4.11
CA LEU A 39 1.92 7.57 3.81
C LEU A 39 2.35 7.87 2.38
N TYR A 40 3.46 7.27 1.92
CA TYR A 40 3.96 7.48 0.57
C TYR A 40 2.95 7.01 -0.50
N GLN A 41 2.35 5.83 -0.34
CA GLN A 41 1.33 5.34 -1.28
C GLN A 41 0.08 6.24 -1.30
N PHE A 42 -0.35 6.79 -0.16
CA PHE A 42 -1.49 7.71 -0.13
C PHE A 42 -1.16 8.99 -0.88
N LEU A 43 -0.03 9.63 -0.59
CA LEU A 43 0.41 10.87 -1.23
C LEU A 43 0.57 10.74 -2.76
N ILE A 44 0.93 9.56 -3.26
CA ILE A 44 0.94 9.30 -4.70
C ILE A 44 -0.48 9.15 -5.24
N ALA A 45 -1.30 8.32 -4.59
CA ALA A 45 -2.64 8.00 -5.07
C ALA A 45 -3.58 9.21 -5.11
N VAL A 46 -3.43 10.18 -4.20
CA VAL A 46 -4.29 11.37 -4.12
C VAL A 46 -3.94 12.47 -5.14
N ARG A 47 -2.87 12.33 -5.92
CA ARG A 47 -2.53 13.32 -6.94
C ARG A 47 -3.49 13.23 -8.13
N GLN A 48 -4.58 13.99 -8.11
CA GLN A 48 -5.40 14.19 -9.31
C GLN A 48 -4.66 15.12 -10.28
N GLY A 49 -4.32 14.61 -11.48
CA GLY A 49 -3.74 15.44 -12.55
C GLY A 49 -2.37 16.07 -12.23
N GLY A 50 -1.67 15.62 -11.19
CA GLY A 50 -0.37 16.13 -10.75
C GLY A 50 -0.40 17.07 -9.53
N ASN A 51 -1.58 17.54 -9.12
CA ASN A 51 -1.73 18.45 -7.97
C ASN A 51 -2.07 17.68 -6.68
N GLN A 52 -1.49 18.11 -5.56
CA GLN A 52 -1.81 17.57 -4.23
C GLN A 52 -3.14 18.16 -3.73
N LEU A 53 -3.88 17.38 -2.94
CA LEU A 53 -5.09 17.86 -2.27
C LEU A 53 -4.71 18.91 -1.20
N GLN A 54 -5.35 20.07 -1.26
CA GLN A 54 -5.15 21.18 -0.33
C GLN A 54 -6.45 21.46 0.41
N ASP A 55 -6.33 21.98 1.64
CA ASP A 55 -7.45 22.58 2.34
C ASP A 55 -7.76 23.98 1.81
N GLU A 56 -8.75 24.66 2.40
CA GLU A 56 -9.16 26.01 1.98
C GLU A 56 -8.07 27.09 2.20
N SER A 57 -7.05 26.79 3.02
CA SER A 57 -5.90 27.67 3.28
C SER A 57 -4.72 27.41 2.33
N GLY A 58 -4.83 26.42 1.44
CA GLY A 58 -3.76 26.02 0.53
C GLY A 58 -2.74 25.06 1.15
N GLU A 59 -2.97 24.58 2.38
CA GLU A 59 -2.10 23.61 3.03
C GLU A 59 -2.40 22.20 2.53
N THR A 60 -1.37 21.40 2.28
CA THR A 60 -1.56 20.00 1.86
C THR A 60 -2.31 19.25 2.95
N THR A 61 -3.44 18.65 2.58
CA THR A 61 -4.18 17.72 3.44
C THR A 61 -3.28 16.51 3.74
N ARG A 62 -2.78 16.42 4.97
CA ARG A 62 -1.95 15.31 5.48
C ARG A 62 -2.80 14.30 6.22
#